data_AF-A0A1U7IU01-F1
#
_entry.id   AF-A0A1U7IU01-F1
#
_cell.length_a   1.000
_cell.length_b   1.000
_cell.length_c   1.000
_cell.angle_alpha   90.00
_cell.angle_beta   90.00
_cell.angle_gamma   90.00
#
_symmetry.space_group_name_H-M   'P 1'
#
loop_
_entity.id
_entity.type
_entity.pdbx_description
1 polymer ?
#
loop_
_entity_poly.entity_id
_entity_poly.type
_entity_poly.pdbx_seq_one_letter_code
_entity_poly.pdbx_strand_id
1 'polypeptide(L)'
;MLHLLYILAFTCLAFLAVGNLIRNLIRISADYQYSTSPYNRSSASQRSSRRDRQVPHPEFLDDSGNFIDEPLLIMKSIAVEDARQKLESLYDNPPENSAP
;
A
#
# COMPACT_ATOMS: atom_id res chain seq x y z
N MET A 1 1.53 -47.16 26.00
CA MET A 1 0.39 -46.45 26.63
C MET A 1 0.39 -44.93 26.40
N LEU A 2 1.52 -44.21 26.36
CA LEU A 2 1.57 -42.76 26.05
C LEU A 2 1.28 -42.39 24.57
N HIS A 3 1.29 -43.37 23.67
CA HIS A 3 1.11 -43.16 22.24
C HIS A 3 -0.25 -42.54 21.87
N LEU A 4 -1.30 -42.90 22.62
CA LEU A 4 -2.64 -42.32 22.43
C LEU A 4 -2.65 -40.81 22.71
N LEU A 5 -1.92 -40.37 23.74
CA LEU A 5 -1.80 -38.96 24.09
C LEU A 5 -1.03 -38.19 23.00
N TYR A 6 0.03 -38.77 22.44
CA TYR A 6 0.77 -38.16 21.33
C TYR A 6 -0.09 -38.00 20.07
N ILE A 7 -0.88 -39.02 19.72
CA ILE A 7 -1.80 -38.94 18.59
C ILE A 7 -2.83 -37.82 18.83
N LEU A 8 -3.40 -37.72 20.03
CA LEU A 8 -4.35 -36.68 20.39
C LEU A 8 -3.74 -35.27 20.35
N ALA A 9 -2.54 -35.08 20.90
CA ALA A 9 -1.86 -33.80 20.85
C ALA A 9 -1.51 -33.40 19.40
N PHE A 10 -1.05 -34.36 18.61
CA PHE A 10 -0.73 -34.16 17.20
C PHE A 10 -1.97 -33.79 16.38
N THR A 11 -3.12 -34.45 16.59
CA THR A 11 -4.35 -34.08 15.89
C THR A 11 -4.78 -32.66 16.25
N CYS A 12 -4.78 -32.28 17.53
CA CYS A 12 -5.09 -30.91 17.95
C CYS A 12 -4.17 -29.88 17.26
N LEU A 13 -2.85 -30.13 17.24
CA LEU A 13 -1.89 -29.24 16.56
C LEU A 13 -2.12 -29.17 15.05
N ALA A 14 -2.40 -30.30 14.41
CA ALA A 14 -2.67 -30.35 12.98
C ALA A 14 -3.91 -29.54 12.59
N PHE A 15 -5.02 -29.68 13.34
CA PHE A 15 -6.23 -28.90 13.10
C PHE A 15 -6.01 -27.39 13.29
N LEU A 16 -5.26 -26.99 14.33
CA LEU A 16 -4.89 -25.59 14.55
C LEU A 16 -4.02 -25.03 13.41
N ALA A 17 -3.03 -25.80 12.97
CA ALA A 17 -2.13 -25.39 11.89
C ALA A 17 -2.86 -25.24 10.56
N VAL A 18 -3.72 -26.20 10.20
CA VAL A 18 -4.54 -26.13 8.96
C VAL A 18 -5.50 -24.94 9.01
N GLY A 19 -6.16 -24.70 10.15
CA GLY A 19 -7.03 -23.53 10.32
C GLY A 19 -6.29 -22.20 10.17
N ASN A 20 -5.08 -22.11 10.74
CA ASN A 20 -4.22 -20.93 10.60
C ASN A 20 -3.74 -20.75 9.16
N LEU A 21 -3.37 -21.84 8.47
CA LEU A 21 -2.94 -21.82 7.08
C LEU A 21 -4.08 -21.31 6.17
N ILE A 22 -5.29 -21.86 6.30
CA ILE A 22 -6.46 -21.43 5.51
C ILE A 22 -6.76 -19.95 5.76
N ARG A 23 -6.73 -19.50 7.01
CA ARG A 23 -6.97 -18.08 7.34
C ARG A 23 -5.90 -17.17 6.74
N ASN A 24 -4.64 -17.60 6.74
CA ASN A 24 -3.54 -16.85 6.14
C ASN A 24 -3.68 -16.82 4.61
N LEU A 25 -4.02 -17.96 3.99
CA LEU A 25 -4.26 -18.07 2.55
C LEU A 25 -5.41 -17.15 2.10
N ILE A 26 -6.54 -17.12 2.82
CA ILE A 26 -7.68 -16.26 2.48
C ILE A 26 -7.32 -14.77 2.61
N ARG A 27 -6.54 -14.38 3.64
CA ARG A 27 -6.06 -13.00 3.79
C ARG A 27 -5.17 -12.61 2.62
N ILE A 28 -4.19 -13.45 2.32
CA ILE A 28 -3.24 -13.25 1.23
C ILE A 28 -3.98 -13.20 -0.12
N SER A 29 -4.91 -14.11 -0.39
CA SER A 29 -5.67 -14.12 -1.65
C SER A 29 -6.54 -12.87 -1.80
N ALA A 30 -7.15 -12.39 -0.72
CA ALA A 30 -7.93 -11.16 -0.72
C ALA A 30 -7.05 -9.92 -0.99
N ASP A 31 -5.82 -9.90 -0.47
CA ASP A 31 -4.86 -8.82 -0.72
C ASP A 31 -4.35 -8.85 -2.17
N TYR A 32 -4.09 -10.03 -2.74
CA TYR A 32 -3.74 -10.17 -4.16
C TYR A 32 -4.88 -9.71 -5.10
N GLN A 33 -6.13 -10.10 -4.79
CA GLN A 33 -7.32 -9.68 -5.54
C GLN A 33 -7.61 -8.17 -5.41
N TYR A 34 -7.24 -7.55 -4.28
CA TYR A 34 -7.36 -6.11 -4.09
C TYR A 34 -6.30 -5.28 -4.82
N SER A 35 -5.15 -5.86 -5.17
CA SER A 35 -4.16 -5.17 -6.01
C SER A 35 -4.56 -5.11 -7.49
N THR A 36 -5.66 -5.76 -7.89
CA THR A 36 -6.17 -5.81 -9.27
C THR A 36 -7.60 -5.27 -9.43
N SER A 37 -8.19 -4.68 -8.40
CA SER A 37 -9.51 -4.05 -8.52
C SER A 37 -9.68 -2.85 -7.59
N PRO A 38 -9.57 -1.62 -8.12
CA PRO A 38 -9.98 -0.42 -7.41
C PRO A 38 -11.42 -0.11 -7.79
N TYR A 39 -12.35 -0.98 -7.43
CA TYR A 39 -13.74 -0.56 -7.38
C TYR A 39 -14.43 -1.24 -6.21
N ASN A 40 -14.75 -0.43 -5.21
CA ASN A 40 -15.90 -0.62 -4.35
C ASN A 40 -15.73 -1.53 -3.09
N ARG A 41 -14.96 -1.06 -2.08
CA ARG A 41 -15.25 -1.42 -0.67
C ARG A 41 -16.23 -0.42 -0.07
N SER A 42 -17.47 -0.41 -0.56
CA SER A 42 -18.60 0.23 0.13
C SER A 42 -19.56 -0.79 0.73
N SER A 43 -19.06 -1.80 1.45
CA SER A 43 -19.86 -2.37 2.55
C SER A 43 -18.98 -3.10 3.56
N ALA A 44 -18.88 -2.55 4.76
CA ALA A 44 -18.99 -3.26 6.03
C ALA A 44 -18.43 -2.41 7.17
N SER A 45 -19.28 -2.19 8.15
CA SER A 45 -18.98 -1.66 9.48
C SER A 45 -18.78 -0.14 9.57
N GLN A 46 -19.90 0.51 9.90
CA GLN A 46 -19.93 1.62 10.84
C GLN A 46 -19.15 1.23 12.10
N ARG A 47 -17.86 1.54 12.15
CA ARG A 47 -17.13 1.68 13.41
C ARG A 47 -16.25 2.92 13.31
N SER A 48 -16.74 3.95 13.98
CA SER A 48 -16.04 5.14 14.43
C SER A 48 -14.55 4.90 14.64
N SER A 49 -13.75 5.28 13.66
CA SER A 49 -12.42 5.82 13.89
C SER A 49 -12.30 6.99 12.93
N ARG A 50 -11.79 8.10 13.46
CA ARG A 50 -11.42 9.31 12.71
C ARG A 50 -10.33 8.90 11.71
N ARG A 51 -10.75 8.29 10.61
CA ARG A 51 -9.85 8.02 9.49
C ARG A 51 -9.60 9.38 8.91
N ASP A 52 -8.38 9.88 9.11
CA ASP A 52 -7.85 10.99 8.36
C ASP A 52 -8.42 10.90 6.96
N ARG A 53 -9.21 11.91 6.60
CA ARG A 53 -9.73 12.05 5.26
C ARG A 53 -8.48 12.27 4.42
N GLN A 54 -7.88 11.18 3.97
CA GLN A 54 -6.74 11.18 3.07
C GLN A 54 -7.19 12.02 1.88
N VAL A 55 -6.76 13.27 1.86
CA VAL A 55 -7.02 14.17 0.76
C VAL A 55 -6.26 13.56 -0.40
N PRO A 56 -6.94 13.03 -1.42
CA PRO A 56 -6.23 12.43 -2.53
C PRO A 56 -5.36 13.51 -3.17
N HIS A 57 -4.09 13.19 -3.40
CA HIS A 57 -3.17 14.12 -4.05
C HIS A 57 -3.72 14.47 -5.44
N PRO A 58 -3.61 15.73 -5.88
CA PRO A 58 -4.20 16.20 -7.13
C PRO A 58 -3.68 15.47 -8.38
N GLU A 59 -2.56 14.76 -8.27
CA GLU A 59 -1.94 13.96 -9.35
C GLU A 59 -2.71 12.67 -9.68
N PHE A 60 -3.66 12.27 -8.82
CA PHE A 60 -4.53 11.11 -9.03
C PHE A 60 -5.90 11.49 -9.62
N LEU A 61 -6.04 12.69 -10.18
CA LEU A 61 -7.25 13.15 -10.84
C LEU A 61 -6.99 13.38 -12.33
N ASP A 62 -7.86 12.85 -13.19
CA ASP A 62 -7.86 13.17 -14.63
C ASP A 62 -8.45 14.57 -14.91
N ASP A 63 -8.40 15.02 -16.17
CA ASP A 63 -8.96 16.32 -16.61
C ASP A 63 -10.47 16.46 -16.38
N SER A 64 -11.16 15.34 -16.14
CA SER A 64 -12.60 15.27 -15.84
C SER A 64 -12.88 15.08 -14.34
N GLY A 65 -11.86 15.05 -13.49
CA GLY A 65 -11.96 14.87 -12.04
C GLY A 65 -12.22 13.43 -11.58
N ASN A 66 -11.98 12.43 -12.43
CA ASN A 66 -12.02 11.02 -12.04
C ASN A 66 -10.69 10.59 -11.43
N PHE A 67 -10.76 9.64 -10.51
CA PHE A 67 -9.57 9.05 -9.91
C PHE A 67 -8.86 8.13 -10.90
N ILE A 68 -7.55 8.32 -11.03
CA ILE A 68 -6.66 7.42 -11.78
C ILE A 68 -5.77 6.65 -10.81
N ASP A 69 -5.47 5.39 -11.12
CA ASP A 69 -4.73 4.49 -10.22
C ASP A 69 -3.21 4.64 -10.33
N GLU A 70 -2.74 5.38 -11.31
CA GLU A 70 -1.35 5.76 -11.50
C GLU A 70 -1.24 7.28 -11.51
N PRO A 71 -0.22 7.87 -10.86
CA PRO A 71 0.03 9.29 -11.02
C PRO A 71 0.29 9.57 -12.50
N LEU A 72 -0.40 10.55 -13.09
CA LEU A 72 -0.08 11.01 -14.44
C LEU A 72 1.42 11.27 -14.48
N LEU A 73 2.17 10.44 -15.21
CA LEU A 73 3.58 10.66 -15.44
C LEU A 73 3.67 11.88 -16.36
N ILE A 74 3.62 13.07 -15.76
CA ILE A 74 3.95 14.31 -16.42
C ILE A 74 5.46 14.23 -16.64
N MET A 75 5.87 13.61 -17.75
CA MET A 75 7.18 13.86 -18.32
C MET A 75 7.16 15.34 -18.72
N LYS A 76 7.42 16.22 -17.75
CA LYS A 76 7.93 17.55 -18.05
C LYS A 76 9.20 17.26 -18.83
N SER A 77 9.12 17.35 -20.16
CA SER A 77 10.28 17.34 -21.04
C SER A 77 11.06 18.60 -20.70
N ILE A 78 11.79 18.55 -19.59
CA ILE A 78 12.70 19.58 -19.19
C ILE A 78 13.84 19.50 -20.20
N ALA A 79 14.13 20.62 -20.87
CA ALA A 79 15.30 20.67 -21.70
C ALA A 79 16.52 20.38 -20.83
N VAL A 80 17.56 19.74 -21.38
CA VAL A 80 18.80 19.45 -20.65
C VAL A 80 19.36 20.74 -20.02
N GLU A 81 19.18 21.88 -20.68
CA GLU A 81 19.63 23.18 -20.19
C GLU A 81 18.87 23.65 -18.94
N ASP A 82 17.55 23.47 -18.89
CA ASP A 82 16.74 23.83 -17.74
C ASP A 82 17.08 22.96 -16.51
N ALA A 83 17.37 21.68 -16.75
CA ALA A 83 17.84 20.77 -15.69
C ALA A 83 19.22 21.18 -15.17
N ARG A 84 20.14 21.57 -16.07
CA ARG A 84 21.46 22.10 -15.72
C ARG A 84 21.33 23.35 -14.85
N GLN A 85 20.48 24.28 -15.25
CA GLN A 85 20.26 25.54 -14.53
C GLN A 85 19.62 25.32 -13.15
N LYS A 86 18.70 24.36 -13.03
CA LYS A 86 18.10 23.99 -11.73
C LYS A 86 19.09 23.30 -10.79
N LEU A 87 20.02 22.51 -11.33
CA LEU A 87 21.08 21.90 -10.55
C LEU A 87 22.09 22.96 -10.06
N GLU A 88 22.44 23.91 -10.94
CA GLU A 88 23.33 25.04 -10.62
C GLU A 88 22.70 25.94 -9.54
N SER A 89 21.40 26.22 -9.63
CA SER A 89 20.71 27.02 -8.60
C SER A 89 20.64 26.34 -7.23
N LEU A 90 20.53 25.00 -7.20
CA LEU A 90 20.60 24.21 -5.95
C LEU A 90 22.02 24.15 -5.38
N TYR A 91 23.03 24.17 -6.24
CA TYR A 91 24.43 24.22 -5.82
C TYR A 91 24.80 25.59 -5.24
N ASP A 92 24.34 26.66 -5.88
CA ASP A 92 24.63 28.04 -5.47
C ASP A 92 23.79 28.48 -4.26
N ASN A 93 22.60 27.92 -4.09
CA ASN A 93 21.69 28.20 -2.96
C ASN A 93 21.43 26.91 -2.17
N PRO A 94 22.41 26.43 -1.38
CA PRO A 94 22.20 25.28 -0.53
C PRO A 94 21.05 25.56 0.45
N PRO A 95 20.13 24.60 0.68
CA PRO A 95 19.06 24.77 1.64
C PRO A 95 19.66 24.98 3.04
N GLU A 96 19.20 26.03 3.72
CA GLU A 96 19.70 26.54 5.01
C GLU A 96 19.58 25.55 6.19
N ASN A 97 19.23 24.28 5.94
CA ASN A 97 18.92 23.28 6.96
C ASN A 97 19.86 22.08 6.98
N SER A 98 21.07 22.23 6.44
CA SER A 98 22.18 21.30 6.69
C SER A 98 23.38 22.05 7.26
N ALA A 99 23.26 22.45 8.52
CA ALA A 99 24.38 22.83 9.38
C ALA A 99 24.46 21.84 10.56
N PRO A 100 25.67 21.54 11.06
CA PRO A 100 26.10 20.24 11.61
C PRO A 100 25.56 19.85 12.98
#